data_AF-B3MMH1-F1
#
_entry.id   AF-B3MMH1-F1
#
_cell.length_a   1.000
_cell.length_b   1.000
_cell.length_c   1.000
_cell.angle_alpha   90.00
_cell.angle_beta   90.00
_cell.angle_gamma   90.00
#
_symmetry.space_group_name_H-M   'P 1'
#
loop_
_entity.id
_entity.type
_entity.pdbx_description
1 polymer ?
#
loop_
_entity_poly.entity_id
_entity_poly.type
_entity_poly.pdbx_seq_one_letter_code
_entity_poly.pdbx_strand_id
1 'polypeptide(L)'
;MLVQRLCMRAVHTTRQLCAGASAGTGLEKSALAALRKKTGYTFANCKKALEMHNNDVSLAEKWLNDQAQSMGWTKATKVADRATAQGLVGVLIRGNRGAMVELNCETDFVARNDTFKRFVDHVARICLHYTDMTDFDGDLWKLGFDGDALKNLRTDEGRTLGDHLALLIGAMGENASIRRALCFKVNNDLRLAGYAHPAPTNVGSTEGITQVGKYGAVVAYRSTHKLLDFEFHKSICQQIVGMKPKKVGEYDKDQPNENKDEETCLIHQEYLLDADKTVGEALQEHNCEIVDFHRFECGQQLSGGLNLEEYIRSQSSN
;
A
#
# COMPACT_ATOMS: atom_id res chain seq x y z
N MET A 1 10.58 -88.87 -61.05
CA MET A 1 11.85 -88.18 -60.73
C MET A 1 11.47 -86.78 -60.27
N LEU A 2 11.43 -86.53 -58.95
CA LEU A 2 12.50 -85.82 -58.19
C LEU A 2 12.68 -84.37 -58.71
N VAL A 3 12.61 -83.23 -57.99
CA VAL A 3 12.60 -82.76 -56.57
C VAL A 3 12.22 -81.25 -56.69
N GLN A 4 11.15 -80.72 -56.08
CA GLN A 4 11.02 -80.11 -54.73
C GLN A 4 11.46 -78.61 -54.59
N ARG A 5 10.57 -77.82 -53.91
CA ARG A 5 10.76 -76.54 -53.16
C ARG A 5 10.85 -75.25 -54.01
N LEU A 6 9.91 -74.29 -54.04
CA LEU A 6 9.11 -73.58 -53.00
C LEU A 6 9.96 -72.80 -51.98
N CYS A 7 10.12 -71.48 -52.17
CA CYS A 7 9.79 -70.40 -51.22
C CYS A 7 10.55 -69.06 -51.44
N MET A 8 9.75 -67.97 -51.51
CA MET A 8 9.92 -66.63 -50.93
C MET A 8 10.95 -65.58 -51.45
N ARG A 9 10.36 -64.53 -52.06
CA ARG A 9 10.40 -63.07 -51.75
C ARG A 9 11.73 -62.28 -51.68
N ALA A 10 11.81 -61.25 -52.52
CA ALA A 10 12.23 -59.87 -52.19
C ALA A 10 11.71 -58.90 -53.29
N VAL A 11 10.47 -58.40 -53.22
CA VAL A 11 10.07 -57.03 -52.78
C VAL A 11 10.97 -55.89 -53.28
N HIS A 12 10.68 -55.40 -54.49
CA HIS A 12 10.80 -53.99 -54.84
C HIS A 12 9.51 -53.28 -54.42
N THR A 13 9.58 -52.29 -53.53
CA THR A 13 8.51 -51.30 -53.41
C THR A 13 9.07 -49.99 -52.87
N THR A 14 9.05 -48.97 -53.73
CA THR A 14 9.29 -47.57 -53.44
C THR A 14 8.35 -47.12 -52.32
N ARG A 15 8.90 -46.81 -51.14
CA ARG A 15 8.10 -46.32 -50.01
C ARG A 15 7.99 -44.79 -50.13
N GLN A 16 6.79 -44.33 -50.49
CA GLN A 16 6.37 -42.93 -50.41
C GLN A 16 6.64 -42.38 -49.00
N LEU A 17 7.33 -41.24 -48.94
CA LEU A 17 7.44 -40.38 -47.78
C LEU A 17 6.08 -39.74 -47.49
N CYS A 18 5.31 -40.33 -46.58
CA CYS A 18 4.29 -39.60 -45.83
C CYS A 18 4.93 -39.10 -44.54
N ALA A 19 5.62 -37.96 -44.62
CA ALA A 19 5.98 -37.18 -43.46
C ALA A 19 4.73 -36.44 -42.96
N GLY A 20 3.93 -37.11 -42.14
CA GLY A 20 2.99 -36.45 -41.25
C GLY A 20 3.78 -35.75 -40.16
N ALA A 21 4.29 -34.56 -40.44
CA ALA A 21 4.85 -33.68 -39.43
C ALA A 21 3.69 -33.20 -38.55
N SER A 22 3.53 -33.79 -37.36
CA SER A 22 2.91 -33.08 -36.25
C SER A 22 3.87 -31.94 -35.89
N ALA A 23 3.68 -30.77 -36.50
CA ALA A 23 4.37 -29.55 -36.14
C ALA A 23 3.90 -29.11 -34.75
N GLY A 24 4.43 -29.75 -33.70
CA GLY A 24 4.47 -29.14 -32.39
C GLY A 24 5.47 -28.00 -32.49
N THR A 25 4.99 -26.78 -32.73
CA THR A 25 5.82 -25.58 -32.67
C THR A 25 6.40 -25.48 -31.27
N GLY A 26 7.69 -25.79 -31.12
CA GLY A 26 8.39 -25.64 -29.86
C GLY A 26 8.26 -24.20 -29.36
N LEU A 27 8.17 -24.02 -28.04
CA LEU A 27 8.04 -22.71 -27.42
C LEU A 27 9.18 -21.77 -27.87
N GLU A 28 8.82 -20.63 -28.46
CA GLU A 28 9.81 -19.65 -28.90
C GLU A 28 10.38 -18.86 -27.72
N LYS A 29 11.69 -18.99 -27.48
CA LYS A 29 12.40 -18.30 -26.38
C LYS A 29 12.30 -16.77 -26.49
N SER A 30 12.32 -16.24 -27.72
CA SER A 30 12.14 -14.81 -28.04
C SER A 30 10.74 -14.33 -27.63
N ALA A 31 9.69 -15.05 -28.03
CA ALA A 31 8.30 -14.73 -27.68
C ALA A 31 8.06 -14.78 -26.17
N LEU A 32 8.61 -15.79 -25.48
CA LEU A 32 8.53 -15.91 -24.02
C LEU A 32 9.21 -14.74 -23.30
N ALA A 33 10.41 -14.36 -23.72
CA ALA A 33 11.13 -13.24 -23.14
C ALA A 33 10.39 -11.91 -23.40
N ALA A 34 9.87 -11.72 -24.61
CA ALA A 34 9.09 -10.54 -24.98
C ALA A 34 7.80 -10.43 -24.15
N LEU A 35 7.01 -11.50 -24.04
CA LEU A 35 5.77 -11.53 -23.28
C LEU A 35 6.01 -11.27 -21.79
N ARG A 36 7.04 -11.89 -21.20
CA ARG A 36 7.42 -11.64 -19.80
C ARG A 36 7.88 -10.20 -19.59
N LYS A 37 8.71 -9.65 -20.47
CA LYS A 37 9.16 -8.26 -20.36
C LYS A 37 8.00 -7.27 -20.46
N LYS A 38 7.01 -7.57 -21.30
CA LYS A 38 5.83 -6.73 -21.52
C LYS A 38 4.85 -6.79 -20.34
N THR A 39 4.60 -7.98 -19.81
CA THR A 39 3.50 -8.21 -18.84
C THR A 39 3.95 -8.35 -17.38
N GLY A 40 5.20 -8.75 -17.14
CA GLY A 40 5.73 -9.00 -15.80
C GLY A 40 5.30 -10.32 -15.15
N TYR A 41 4.39 -11.10 -15.74
CA TYR A 41 3.94 -12.38 -15.17
C TYR A 41 5.08 -13.42 -15.08
N THR A 42 4.86 -14.44 -14.23
CA THR A 42 5.83 -15.52 -14.02
C THR A 42 6.13 -16.27 -15.32
N PHE A 43 7.36 -16.78 -15.46
CA PHE A 43 7.76 -17.56 -16.65
C PHE A 43 6.82 -18.73 -16.93
N ALA A 44 6.33 -19.41 -15.89
CA ALA A 44 5.40 -20.52 -16.02
C ALA A 44 4.07 -20.09 -16.64
N ASN A 45 3.52 -18.95 -16.20
CA ASN A 45 2.28 -18.42 -16.74
C ASN A 45 2.46 -17.93 -18.19
N CYS A 46 3.53 -17.18 -18.48
CA CYS A 46 3.84 -16.74 -19.85
C CYS A 46 4.05 -17.92 -20.80
N LYS A 47 4.75 -18.97 -20.35
CA LYS A 47 4.95 -20.20 -21.11
C LYS A 47 3.63 -20.90 -21.40
N LYS A 48 2.79 -21.10 -20.38
CA LYS A 48 1.47 -21.72 -20.54
C LYS A 48 0.59 -20.93 -21.51
N ALA A 49 0.57 -19.60 -21.40
CA ALA A 49 -0.21 -18.75 -22.29
C ALA A 49 0.26 -18.87 -23.75
N LEU A 50 1.57 -18.87 -24.00
CA LEU A 50 2.11 -19.05 -25.35
C LEU A 50 1.84 -20.46 -25.91
N GLU A 51 1.95 -21.50 -25.08
CA GLU A 51 1.63 -22.88 -25.49
C GLU A 51 0.14 -23.03 -25.89
N MET A 52 -0.78 -22.37 -25.17
CA MET A 52 -2.20 -22.40 -25.47
C MET A 52 -2.59 -21.62 -26.73
N HIS A 53 -1.77 -20.62 -27.12
CA HIS A 53 -2.04 -19.72 -28.22
C HIS A 53 -1.02 -19.83 -29.36
N ASN A 54 -0.35 -20.99 -29.49
CA ASN A 54 0.58 -21.28 -30.59
C ASN A 54 1.67 -20.20 -30.78
N ASN A 55 2.25 -19.72 -29.68
CA ASN A 55 3.24 -18.63 -29.62
C ASN A 55 2.72 -17.25 -30.09
N ASP A 56 1.40 -17.04 -30.26
CA ASP A 56 0.83 -15.72 -30.48
C ASP A 56 0.91 -14.88 -29.19
N VAL A 57 1.82 -13.90 -29.21
CA VAL A 57 2.09 -13.02 -28.06
C VAL A 57 0.87 -12.18 -27.68
N SER A 58 0.06 -11.75 -28.65
CA SER A 58 -1.08 -10.87 -28.40
C SER A 58 -2.23 -11.63 -27.75
N LEU A 59 -2.53 -12.84 -28.26
CA LEU A 59 -3.53 -13.71 -27.66
C LEU A 59 -3.09 -14.23 -26.29
N ALA A 60 -1.80 -14.57 -26.13
CA ALA A 60 -1.25 -14.98 -24.85
C ALA A 60 -1.31 -13.87 -23.79
N GLU A 61 -1.01 -12.61 -24.17
CA GLU A 61 -1.17 -11.46 -23.28
C GLU A 61 -2.62 -11.24 -22.86
N LYS A 62 -3.56 -11.29 -23.81
CA LYS A 62 -4.99 -11.17 -23.51
C LYS A 62 -5.43 -12.25 -22.52
N TRP A 63 -5.06 -13.51 -22.78
CA TRP A 63 -5.37 -14.62 -21.90
C TRP A 63 -4.78 -14.43 -20.50
N LEU A 64 -3.52 -13.97 -20.40
CA LEU A 64 -2.90 -13.69 -19.10
C LEU A 64 -3.68 -12.64 -18.30
N ASN A 65 -4.10 -11.57 -18.96
CA ASN A 65 -4.89 -10.51 -18.33
C ASN A 65 -6.26 -11.03 -17.86
N ASP A 66 -6.95 -11.82 -18.70
CA ASP A 66 -8.24 -12.42 -18.37
C ASP A 66 -8.13 -13.39 -17.17
N GLN A 67 -7.02 -14.12 -17.07
CA GLN A 67 -6.78 -15.07 -15.98
C GLN A 67 -6.16 -14.44 -14.72
N ALA A 68 -5.61 -13.24 -14.82
CA ALA A 68 -4.83 -12.60 -13.75
C ALA A 68 -5.61 -12.53 -12.44
N GLN A 69 -6.90 -12.19 -12.52
CA GLN A 69 -7.75 -12.06 -11.34
C GLN A 69 -7.93 -13.41 -10.62
N SER A 70 -8.27 -14.47 -11.36
CA SER A 70 -8.47 -15.81 -10.80
C SER A 70 -7.16 -16.39 -10.25
N MET A 71 -6.05 -16.19 -10.96
CA MET A 71 -4.72 -16.59 -10.48
C MET A 71 -4.31 -15.82 -9.22
N GLY A 72 -4.60 -14.52 -9.18
CA GLY A 72 -4.37 -13.66 -8.03
C GLY A 72 -5.12 -14.14 -6.80
N TRP A 73 -6.43 -14.38 -6.92
CA TRP A 73 -7.26 -14.93 -5.84
C TRP A 73 -6.76 -16.29 -5.35
N THR A 74 -6.49 -17.21 -6.29
CA THR A 74 -5.94 -18.53 -5.95
C THR A 74 -4.62 -18.41 -5.18
N LYS A 75 -3.76 -17.48 -5.59
CA LYS A 75 -2.48 -17.25 -4.92
C LYS A 75 -2.69 -16.63 -3.54
N ALA A 76 -3.54 -15.62 -3.42
CA ALA A 76 -3.90 -14.97 -2.16
C ALA A 76 -4.38 -15.99 -1.13
N THR A 77 -5.30 -16.89 -1.48
CA THR A 77 -5.74 -17.98 -0.60
C THR A 77 -4.59 -18.88 -0.16
N LYS A 78 -3.65 -19.21 -1.08
CA LYS A 78 -2.50 -20.08 -0.76
C LYS A 78 -1.46 -19.45 0.14
N VAL A 79 -1.37 -18.12 0.19
CA VAL A 79 -0.35 -17.40 0.97
C VAL A 79 -0.93 -16.66 2.17
N ALA A 80 -2.25 -16.69 2.38
CA ALA A 80 -2.97 -15.90 3.38
C ALA A 80 -2.44 -16.09 4.82
N ASP A 81 -2.03 -17.31 5.18
CA ASP A 81 -1.56 -17.64 6.54
C ASP A 81 -0.13 -17.15 6.82
N ARG A 82 0.57 -16.61 5.81
CA ARG A 82 1.94 -16.13 5.97
C ARG A 82 1.95 -14.76 6.63
N ALA A 83 2.84 -14.57 7.59
CA ALA A 83 2.96 -13.31 8.32
C ALA A 83 3.37 -12.15 7.41
N THR A 84 2.61 -11.05 7.45
CA THR A 84 2.92 -9.79 6.75
C THR A 84 3.34 -8.72 7.76
N ALA A 85 4.57 -8.80 8.26
CA ALA A 85 5.08 -7.86 9.27
C ALA A 85 5.79 -6.63 8.67
N GLN A 86 6.16 -6.69 7.38
CA GLN A 86 6.74 -5.57 6.63
C GLN A 86 5.65 -4.79 5.90
N GLY A 87 5.98 -3.67 5.26
CA GLY A 87 5.01 -2.86 4.54
C GLY A 87 5.33 -1.37 4.52
N LEU A 88 4.29 -0.57 4.27
CA LEU A 88 4.36 0.89 4.23
C LEU A 88 3.11 1.51 4.85
N VAL A 89 3.33 2.67 5.47
CA VAL A 89 2.31 3.66 5.78
C VAL A 89 2.29 4.69 4.65
N GLY A 90 1.10 4.95 4.09
CA GLY A 90 0.84 6.03 3.15
C GLY A 90 0.13 7.20 3.84
N VAL A 91 0.56 8.43 3.60
CA VAL A 91 -0.06 9.66 4.11
C VAL A 91 -0.35 10.58 2.93
N LEU A 92 -1.62 10.91 2.73
CA LEU A 92 -2.10 11.79 1.67
C LEU A 92 -2.93 12.92 2.28
N ILE A 93 -2.48 14.16 2.10
CA ILE A 93 -3.24 15.37 2.46
C ILE A 93 -3.63 16.11 1.18
N ARG A 94 -4.87 16.59 1.11
CA ARG A 94 -5.36 17.43 0.01
C ARG A 94 -6.40 18.44 0.51
N GLY A 95 -5.97 19.69 0.66
CA GLY A 95 -6.76 20.78 1.22
C GLY A 95 -7.18 20.45 2.65
N ASN A 96 -8.49 20.37 2.87
CA ASN A 96 -9.07 20.09 4.17
C ASN A 96 -9.34 18.60 4.43
N ARG A 97 -8.76 17.70 3.64
CA ARG A 97 -8.96 16.25 3.76
C ARG A 97 -7.63 15.52 3.88
N GLY A 98 -7.65 14.38 4.54
CA GLY A 98 -6.49 13.51 4.69
C GLY A 98 -6.86 12.03 4.70
N ALA A 99 -5.91 11.20 4.30
CA ALA A 99 -5.96 9.75 4.44
C ALA A 99 -4.59 9.24 4.92
N MET A 100 -4.60 8.39 5.95
CA MET A 100 -3.43 7.65 6.41
C MET A 100 -3.74 6.16 6.34
N VAL A 101 -2.96 5.39 5.58
CA VAL A 101 -3.22 3.99 5.28
C VAL A 101 -2.01 3.13 5.65
N GLU A 102 -2.23 1.92 6.14
CA GLU A 102 -1.18 0.92 6.36
C GLU A 102 -1.45 -0.31 5.50
N LEU A 103 -0.47 -0.66 4.67
CA LEU A 103 -0.47 -1.90 3.90
C LEU A 103 0.75 -2.71 4.30
N ASN A 104 0.57 -4.03 4.44
CA ASN A 104 1.64 -4.94 4.80
C ASN A 104 1.96 -5.95 3.72
N CYS A 105 3.17 -6.50 3.77
CA CYS A 105 3.68 -7.57 2.93
C CYS A 105 4.63 -8.47 3.73
N GLU A 106 5.01 -9.61 3.15
CA GLU A 106 5.95 -10.55 3.79
C GLU A 106 7.34 -9.91 3.97
N THR A 107 7.90 -9.32 2.91
CA THR A 107 9.30 -8.84 2.88
C THR A 107 9.44 -7.33 2.66
N ASP A 108 10.57 -6.76 3.07
CA ASP A 108 10.91 -5.36 2.83
C ASP A 108 11.25 -5.09 1.35
N PHE A 109 11.67 -6.13 0.61
CA PHE A 109 11.88 -6.06 -0.84
C PHE A 109 10.58 -5.72 -1.59
N VAL A 110 9.46 -6.33 -1.21
CA VAL A 110 8.14 -6.00 -1.77
C VAL A 110 7.72 -4.58 -1.36
N ALA A 111 7.92 -4.18 -0.10
CA ALA A 111 7.59 -2.83 0.36
C ALA A 111 8.31 -1.74 -0.45
N ARG A 112 9.55 -2.00 -0.91
CA ARG A 112 10.33 -1.05 -1.74
C ARG A 112 9.93 -1.07 -3.22
N ASN A 113 9.13 -2.02 -3.67
CA ASN A 113 8.70 -2.14 -5.07
C ASN A 113 7.72 -1.02 -5.46
N ASP A 114 7.90 -0.44 -6.65
CA ASP A 114 7.05 0.67 -7.11
C ASP A 114 5.60 0.25 -7.38
N THR A 115 5.34 -1.01 -7.73
CA THR A 115 3.98 -1.55 -7.86
C THR A 115 3.27 -1.53 -6.52
N PHE A 116 3.97 -1.92 -5.44
CA PHE A 116 3.44 -1.90 -4.08
C PHE A 116 3.18 -0.45 -3.63
N LYS A 117 4.14 0.46 -3.84
CA LYS A 117 3.96 1.90 -3.53
C LYS A 117 2.79 2.54 -4.28
N ARG A 118 2.61 2.21 -5.57
CA ARG A 118 1.43 2.65 -6.35
C ARG A 118 0.14 2.12 -5.78
N PHE A 119 0.13 0.88 -5.28
CA PHE A 119 -1.06 0.34 -4.62
C PHE A 119 -1.35 1.03 -3.28
N VAL A 120 -0.33 1.38 -2.50
CA VAL A 120 -0.49 2.22 -1.29
C VAL A 120 -1.11 3.58 -1.64
N ASP A 121 -0.61 4.26 -2.68
CA ASP A 121 -1.19 5.52 -3.19
C ASP A 121 -2.64 5.33 -3.68
N HIS A 122 -2.91 4.24 -4.39
CA HIS A 122 -4.26 3.93 -4.86
C HIS A 122 -5.24 3.77 -3.69
N VAL A 123 -4.89 3.00 -2.66
CA VAL A 123 -5.72 2.84 -1.45
C VAL A 123 -5.91 4.18 -0.73
N ALA A 124 -4.85 4.99 -0.58
CA ALA A 124 -4.94 6.31 0.03
C ALA A 124 -5.88 7.25 -0.73
N ARG A 125 -5.86 7.22 -2.08
CA ARG A 125 -6.77 8.01 -2.93
C ARG A 125 -8.22 7.57 -2.82
N ILE A 126 -8.50 6.26 -2.75
CA ILE A 126 -9.86 5.76 -2.53
C ILE A 126 -10.38 6.20 -1.15
N CYS A 127 -9.54 6.11 -0.11
CA CYS A 127 -9.89 6.60 1.22
C CYS A 127 -10.16 8.11 1.22
N LEU A 128 -9.32 8.89 0.53
CA LEU A 128 -9.53 10.33 0.38
C LEU A 128 -10.84 10.63 -0.36
N HIS A 129 -11.13 9.95 -1.46
CA HIS A 129 -12.38 10.14 -2.21
C HIS A 129 -13.62 9.82 -1.37
N TYR A 130 -13.55 8.83 -0.48
CA TYR A 130 -14.63 8.55 0.45
C TYR A 130 -14.97 9.76 1.34
N THR A 131 -13.97 10.56 1.73
CA THR A 131 -14.19 11.80 2.51
C THR A 131 -14.92 12.90 1.73
N ASP A 132 -14.91 12.82 0.39
CA ASP A 132 -15.56 13.81 -0.48
C ASP A 132 -17.07 13.69 -0.40
N MET A 133 -17.55 12.46 -0.23
CA MET A 133 -18.97 12.12 -0.16
C MET A 133 -19.56 12.28 1.23
N THR A 134 -18.75 12.64 2.23
CA THR A 134 -19.19 12.81 3.61
C THR A 134 -19.42 14.28 3.95
N ASP A 135 -20.68 14.64 4.20
CA ASP A 135 -21.03 15.90 4.86
C ASP A 135 -20.94 15.74 6.38
N PHE A 136 -20.43 16.76 7.06
CA PHE A 136 -20.39 16.79 8.53
C PHE A 136 -20.47 18.23 9.04
N ASP A 137 -21.08 18.39 10.22
CA ASP A 137 -21.14 19.65 10.97
C ASP A 137 -20.19 19.54 12.17
N GLY A 138 -19.21 20.44 12.25
CA GLY A 138 -18.13 20.42 13.24
C GLY A 138 -16.77 20.77 12.65
N ASP A 139 -15.74 20.81 13.50
CA ASP A 139 -14.39 21.22 13.11
C ASP A 139 -13.56 20.07 12.50
N LEU A 140 -13.61 18.89 13.11
CA LEU A 140 -12.82 17.71 12.72
C LEU A 140 -13.70 16.46 12.66
N TRP A 141 -13.72 15.82 11.49
CA TRP A 141 -14.30 14.51 11.26
C TRP A 141 -13.21 13.48 10.98
N LYS A 142 -13.42 12.28 11.54
CA LYS A 142 -12.52 11.13 11.41
C LYS A 142 -13.30 9.85 11.19
N LEU A 143 -12.76 8.95 10.38
CA LEU A 143 -13.30 7.60 10.21
C LEU A 143 -12.17 6.58 10.01
N GLY A 144 -12.19 5.53 10.81
CA GLY A 144 -11.30 4.38 10.66
C GLY A 144 -11.92 3.30 9.77
N PHE A 145 -11.09 2.65 8.97
CA PHE A 145 -11.45 1.41 8.29
C PHE A 145 -10.46 0.31 8.65
N ASP A 146 -10.98 -0.84 9.07
CA ASP A 146 -10.18 -2.06 9.18
C ASP A 146 -9.94 -2.69 7.80
N GLY A 147 -9.11 -3.74 7.76
CA GLY A 147 -8.76 -4.41 6.52
C GLY A 147 -9.94 -5.04 5.78
N ASP A 148 -10.96 -5.53 6.49
CA ASP A 148 -12.12 -6.16 5.87
C ASP A 148 -13.05 -5.12 5.24
N ALA A 149 -13.30 -4.01 5.93
CA ALA A 149 -14.02 -2.87 5.38
C ALA A 149 -13.29 -2.28 4.16
N LEU A 150 -11.97 -2.11 4.23
CA LEU A 150 -11.17 -1.60 3.11
C LEU A 150 -11.24 -2.50 1.89
N LYS A 151 -11.10 -3.82 2.05
CA LYS A 151 -11.17 -4.78 0.93
C LYS A 151 -12.49 -4.68 0.16
N ASN A 152 -13.58 -4.27 0.80
CA ASN A 152 -14.89 -4.14 0.18
C ASN A 152 -15.13 -2.79 -0.52
N LEU A 153 -14.27 -1.79 -0.33
CA LEU A 153 -14.40 -0.50 -1.01
C LEU A 153 -14.23 -0.68 -2.52
N ARG A 154 -15.14 -0.08 -3.29
CA ARG A 154 -15.10 -0.08 -4.76
C ARG A 154 -14.20 1.04 -5.28
N THR A 155 -13.52 0.73 -6.36
CA THR A 155 -12.71 1.66 -7.15
C THR A 155 -13.51 2.17 -8.34
N ASP A 156 -13.04 3.24 -8.98
CA ASP A 156 -13.67 3.81 -10.18
C ASP A 156 -13.76 2.81 -11.36
N GLU A 157 -12.91 1.78 -11.35
CA GLU A 157 -12.93 0.67 -12.31
C GLU A 157 -14.01 -0.39 -12.01
N GLY A 158 -14.85 -0.18 -10.99
CA GLY A 158 -15.93 -1.08 -10.58
C GLY A 158 -15.49 -2.28 -9.74
N ARG A 159 -14.19 -2.57 -9.67
CA ARG A 159 -13.57 -3.63 -8.84
C ARG A 159 -13.37 -3.19 -7.40
N THR A 160 -13.31 -4.14 -6.48
CA THR A 160 -13.03 -3.87 -5.06
C THR A 160 -11.54 -3.73 -4.80
N LEU A 161 -11.14 -3.05 -3.72
CA LEU A 161 -9.74 -3.04 -3.28
C LEU A 161 -9.22 -4.45 -2.96
N GLY A 162 -10.09 -5.38 -2.55
CA GLY A 162 -9.76 -6.80 -2.41
C GLY A 162 -9.38 -7.46 -3.73
N ASP A 163 -10.07 -7.14 -4.83
CA ASP A 163 -9.72 -7.62 -6.17
C ASP A 163 -8.34 -7.10 -6.60
N HIS A 164 -8.07 -5.82 -6.36
CA HIS A 164 -6.77 -5.21 -6.67
C HIS A 164 -5.64 -5.77 -5.79
N LEU A 165 -5.92 -6.05 -4.51
CA LEU A 165 -4.97 -6.73 -3.61
C LEU A 165 -4.63 -8.14 -4.12
N ALA A 166 -5.64 -8.89 -4.59
CA ALA A 166 -5.41 -10.22 -5.16
C ALA A 166 -4.52 -10.16 -6.43
N LEU A 167 -4.69 -9.14 -7.27
CA LEU A 167 -3.83 -8.90 -8.43
C LEU A 167 -2.39 -8.58 -8.01
N LEU A 168 -2.21 -7.74 -6.98
CA LEU A 168 -0.91 -7.41 -6.42
C LEU A 168 -0.20 -8.67 -5.90
N ILE A 169 -0.89 -9.50 -5.10
CA ILE A 169 -0.36 -10.77 -4.59
C ILE A 169 0.00 -11.72 -5.73
N GLY A 170 -0.83 -11.80 -6.77
CA GLY A 170 -0.56 -12.60 -7.96
C GLY A 170 0.70 -12.14 -8.70
N ALA A 171 0.92 -10.83 -8.79
CA ALA A 171 2.07 -10.23 -9.45
C ALA A 171 3.36 -10.35 -8.63
N MET A 172 3.29 -10.09 -7.31
CA MET A 172 4.46 -10.11 -6.42
C MET A 172 4.84 -11.52 -5.97
N GLY A 173 3.86 -12.43 -5.89
CA GLY A 173 4.07 -13.81 -5.45
C GLY A 173 4.18 -14.01 -3.93
N GLU A 174 4.05 -12.93 -3.16
CA GLU A 174 4.07 -12.87 -1.70
C GLU A 174 2.70 -12.42 -1.16
N ASN A 175 2.40 -12.79 0.08
CA ASN A 175 1.25 -12.31 0.83
C ASN A 175 1.35 -10.81 1.04
N ALA A 176 0.20 -10.15 0.97
CA ALA A 176 0.04 -8.75 1.26
C ALA A 176 -1.35 -8.51 1.87
N SER A 177 -1.49 -7.44 2.63
CA SER A 177 -2.75 -7.06 3.25
C SER A 177 -2.94 -5.56 3.26
N ILE A 178 -4.18 -5.12 3.11
CA ILE A 178 -4.59 -3.77 3.46
C ILE A 178 -5.02 -3.85 4.92
N ARG A 179 -4.25 -3.23 5.83
CA ARG A 179 -4.41 -3.46 7.26
C ARG A 179 -5.41 -2.52 7.91
N ARG A 180 -5.25 -1.22 7.66
CA ARG A 180 -6.11 -0.17 8.22
C ARG A 180 -5.97 1.13 7.47
N ALA A 181 -6.96 1.99 7.63
CA ALA A 181 -6.94 3.36 7.18
C ALA A 181 -7.59 4.28 8.21
N LEU A 182 -7.16 5.54 8.21
CA LEU A 182 -7.80 6.62 8.93
C LEU A 182 -8.01 7.78 7.96
N CYS A 183 -9.26 8.19 7.82
CA CYS A 183 -9.69 9.30 7.00
C CYS A 183 -9.95 10.52 7.87
N PHE A 184 -9.64 11.70 7.34
CA PHE A 184 -9.76 12.98 8.01
C PHE A 184 -10.48 13.98 7.12
N LYS A 185 -11.34 14.80 7.71
CA LYS A 185 -11.87 16.00 7.08
C LYS A 185 -11.96 17.10 8.13
N VAL A 186 -11.48 18.28 7.80
CA VAL A 186 -11.52 19.46 8.68
C VAL A 186 -12.34 20.57 8.04
N ASN A 187 -12.97 21.40 8.85
CA ASN A 187 -13.72 22.57 8.43
C ASN A 187 -13.25 23.81 9.21
N ASN A 188 -13.92 24.94 8.96
CA ASN A 188 -13.68 26.20 9.65
C ASN A 188 -12.22 26.66 9.51
N ASP A 189 -11.53 26.86 10.62
CA ASP A 189 -10.16 27.34 10.73
C ASP A 189 -9.14 26.21 10.98
N LEU A 190 -9.58 24.94 10.97
CA LEU A 190 -8.67 23.81 11.04
C LEU A 190 -8.01 23.50 9.70
N ARG A 191 -6.75 23.07 9.80
CA ARG A 191 -5.90 22.65 8.69
C ARG A 191 -5.25 21.31 9.01
N LEU A 192 -4.79 20.62 7.96
CA LEU A 192 -4.08 19.35 8.07
C LEU A 192 -2.63 19.49 7.60
N ALA A 193 -1.73 18.81 8.29
CA ALA A 193 -0.39 18.52 7.80
C ALA A 193 -0.09 17.04 7.99
N GLY A 194 0.77 16.48 7.14
CA GLY A 194 1.08 15.07 7.15
C GLY A 194 2.49 14.77 6.66
N TYR A 195 3.07 13.72 7.21
CA TYR A 195 4.44 13.30 6.92
C TYR A 195 4.56 11.79 7.01
N ALA A 196 5.34 11.19 6.11
CA ALA A 196 5.76 9.80 6.22
C ALA A 196 7.28 9.70 6.29
N HIS A 197 7.78 8.76 7.10
CA HIS A 197 9.21 8.53 7.32
C HIS A 197 9.61 7.08 7.03
N PRO A 198 10.70 6.80 6.28
CA PRO A 198 11.57 7.78 5.61
C PRO A 198 10.83 8.50 4.47
N ALA A 199 11.06 9.81 4.35
CA ALA A 199 10.45 10.60 3.29
C ALA A 199 11.21 10.42 1.98
N PRO A 200 10.53 10.37 0.82
CA PRO A 200 11.20 10.49 -0.46
C PRO A 200 11.93 11.84 -0.51
N THR A 201 13.23 11.81 -0.80
CA THR A 201 14.06 13.01 -0.90
C THR A 201 13.65 13.83 -2.13
N ASN A 202 13.47 15.15 -1.95
CA ASN A 202 13.20 16.16 -3.00
C ASN A 202 11.75 16.29 -3.50
N VAL A 203 10.81 16.67 -2.63
CA VAL A 203 9.50 17.15 -3.08
C VAL A 203 9.23 18.53 -2.49
N GLY A 204 9.11 19.56 -3.33
CA GLY A 204 8.88 20.95 -2.91
C GLY A 204 7.48 21.23 -2.36
N SER A 205 6.55 20.29 -2.53
CA SER A 205 5.24 20.24 -1.88
C SER A 205 4.75 18.80 -1.84
N THR A 206 4.09 18.41 -0.76
CA THR A 206 3.47 17.08 -0.61
C THR A 206 1.95 17.10 -0.80
N GLU A 207 1.40 18.27 -1.18
CA GLU A 207 -0.03 18.47 -1.41
C GLU A 207 -0.55 17.57 -2.54
N GLY A 208 -1.53 16.72 -2.25
CA GLY A 208 -2.11 15.79 -3.23
C GLY A 208 -1.20 14.61 -3.64
N ILE A 209 -0.03 14.49 -3.01
CA ILE A 209 0.94 13.41 -3.24
C ILE A 209 0.97 12.50 -2.01
N THR A 210 0.74 11.21 -2.23
CA THR A 210 0.86 10.23 -1.14
C THR A 210 2.34 10.05 -0.78
N GLN A 211 2.71 10.49 0.43
CA GLN A 211 4.00 10.16 1.02
C GLN A 211 3.95 8.74 1.55
N VAL A 212 5.02 7.97 1.38
CA VAL A 212 5.10 6.59 1.85
C VAL A 212 6.34 6.36 2.69
N GLY A 213 6.22 5.62 3.79
CA GLY A 213 7.31 5.34 4.71
C GLY A 213 7.00 4.18 5.65
N LYS A 214 7.91 3.87 6.57
CA LYS A 214 7.66 2.93 7.68
C LYS A 214 6.78 3.54 8.77
N TYR A 215 6.83 4.85 8.93
CA TYR A 215 6.03 5.61 9.88
C TYR A 215 5.23 6.68 9.14
N GLY A 216 4.11 7.09 9.70
CA GLY A 216 3.35 8.24 9.22
C GLY A 216 2.72 8.99 10.38
N ALA A 217 2.58 10.30 10.23
CA ALA A 217 1.83 11.14 11.15
C ALA A 217 0.95 12.13 10.38
N VAL A 218 -0.21 12.43 10.95
CA VAL A 218 -1.12 13.50 10.52
C VAL A 218 -1.44 14.35 11.74
N VAL A 219 -1.46 15.67 11.57
CA VAL A 219 -1.87 16.64 12.59
C VAL A 219 -3.00 17.50 12.06
N ALA A 220 -4.02 17.72 12.89
CA ALA A 220 -5.04 18.73 12.72
C ALA A 220 -4.71 19.92 13.63
N TYR A 221 -4.65 21.12 13.06
CA TYR A 221 -4.18 22.30 13.79
C TYR A 221 -4.92 23.58 13.40
N ARG A 222 -4.97 24.53 14.33
CA ARG A 222 -5.37 25.93 14.09
C ARG A 222 -4.11 26.79 14.02
N SER A 223 -4.08 27.75 13.11
CA SER A 223 -3.00 28.74 13.06
C SER A 223 -3.54 30.09 12.63
N THR A 224 -3.13 31.15 13.33
CA THR A 224 -3.49 32.53 13.00
C THR A 224 -2.69 33.07 11.81
N HIS A 225 -1.61 32.39 11.41
CA HIS A 225 -0.82 32.78 10.25
C HIS A 225 -1.61 32.58 8.95
N LYS A 226 -1.63 33.64 8.12
CA LYS A 226 -2.26 33.61 6.79
C LYS A 226 -1.51 32.72 5.80
N LEU A 227 -0.18 32.67 5.93
CA LEU A 227 0.68 31.80 5.12
C LEU A 227 0.91 30.48 5.86
N LEU A 228 0.90 29.39 5.10
CA LEU A 228 1.23 28.06 5.60
C LEU A 228 2.73 27.96 5.85
N ASP A 229 3.13 27.78 7.11
CA ASP A 229 4.51 27.41 7.46
C ASP A 229 4.70 25.89 7.30
N PHE A 230 4.88 25.44 6.06
CA PHE A 230 4.94 24.01 5.77
C PHE A 230 6.07 23.29 6.53
N GLU A 231 7.23 23.92 6.70
CA GLU A 231 8.37 23.30 7.38
C GLU A 231 8.12 23.16 8.89
N PHE A 232 7.51 24.17 9.53
CA PHE A 232 7.12 24.05 10.93
C PHE A 232 6.12 22.91 11.15
N HIS A 233 5.00 22.86 10.42
CA HIS A 233 4.01 21.79 10.63
C HIS A 233 4.56 20.39 10.31
N LYS A 234 5.43 20.28 9.29
CA LYS A 234 6.15 19.05 8.98
C LYS A 234 7.09 18.64 10.13
N SER A 235 7.76 19.60 10.78
CA SER A 235 8.58 19.33 11.96
C SER A 235 7.76 18.79 13.13
N ILE A 236 6.51 19.25 13.33
CA ILE A 236 5.61 18.69 14.33
C ILE A 236 5.23 17.25 13.98
N CYS A 237 4.99 16.94 12.70
CA CYS A 237 4.79 15.54 12.29
C CYS A 237 6.06 14.68 12.52
N GLN A 238 7.26 15.24 12.31
CA GLN A 238 8.52 14.56 12.62
C GLN A 238 8.69 14.30 14.13
N GLN A 239 8.35 15.29 14.96
CA GLN A 239 8.25 15.16 16.42
C GLN A 239 7.37 13.97 16.80
N ILE A 240 6.16 13.90 16.28
CA ILE A 240 5.21 12.82 16.57
C ILE A 240 5.76 11.45 16.12
N VAL A 241 6.34 11.38 14.92
CA VAL A 241 6.96 10.15 14.41
C VAL A 241 8.08 9.66 15.33
N GLY A 242 8.98 10.57 15.75
CA GLY A 242 10.17 10.26 16.54
C GLY A 242 9.87 9.99 18.02
N MET A 243 9.11 10.88 18.66
CA MET A 243 8.93 10.94 20.11
C MET A 243 7.66 10.22 20.60
N LYS A 244 6.83 9.71 19.69
CA LYS A 244 5.66 8.85 19.98
C LYS A 244 4.76 9.36 21.14
N PRO A 245 4.35 10.63 21.14
CA PRO A 245 3.43 11.16 22.15
C PRO A 245 2.11 10.36 22.14
N LYS A 246 1.44 10.32 23.30
CA LYS A 246 0.15 9.65 23.47
C LYS A 246 -1.04 10.60 23.43
N LYS A 247 -0.82 11.89 23.70
CA LYS A 247 -1.83 12.96 23.68
C LYS A 247 -1.20 14.31 23.39
N VAL A 248 -2.03 15.31 23.03
CA VAL A 248 -1.57 16.68 22.80
C VAL A 248 -1.16 17.32 24.13
N GLY A 249 -2.10 17.36 25.08
CA GLY A 249 -1.93 17.96 26.39
C GLY A 249 -2.69 19.27 26.57
N GLU A 250 -3.05 19.56 27.82
CA GLU A 250 -3.65 20.82 28.23
C GLU A 250 -2.77 21.51 29.29
N TYR A 251 -2.34 22.75 29.06
CA TYR A 251 -1.39 23.47 29.95
C TYR A 251 -1.86 23.56 31.41
N ASP A 252 -3.17 23.71 31.63
CA ASP A 252 -3.73 23.88 32.97
C ASP A 252 -3.95 22.54 33.71
N LYS A 253 -3.98 21.41 32.99
CA LYS A 253 -4.31 20.09 33.56
C LYS A 253 -3.13 19.14 33.60
N ASP A 254 -2.22 19.26 32.65
CA ASP A 254 -1.13 18.34 32.44
C ASP A 254 0.19 18.92 32.92
N GLN A 255 0.90 18.15 33.75
CA GLN A 255 2.23 18.50 34.22
C GLN A 255 3.29 17.72 33.44
N PRO A 256 4.50 18.29 33.25
CA PRO A 256 5.59 17.58 32.63
C PRO A 256 6.00 16.37 33.47
N ASN A 257 6.39 15.30 32.82
CA ASN A 257 6.95 14.12 33.46
C ASN A 257 8.29 14.47 34.13
N GLU A 258 8.53 13.94 35.34
CA GLU A 258 9.81 14.09 36.03
C GLU A 258 10.98 13.57 35.19
N ASN A 259 10.75 12.47 34.46
CA ASN A 259 11.69 11.93 33.50
C ASN A 259 11.31 12.36 32.08
N LYS A 260 12.12 13.24 31.49
CA LYS A 260 11.93 13.76 30.13
C LYS A 260 11.89 12.66 29.06
N ASP A 261 12.64 11.58 29.24
CA ASP A 261 12.66 10.46 28.31
C ASP A 261 11.34 9.65 28.31
N GLU A 262 10.54 9.80 29.37
CA GLU A 262 9.23 9.15 29.54
C GLU A 262 8.07 10.12 29.29
N GLU A 263 8.33 11.30 28.74
CA GLU A 263 7.30 12.28 28.44
C GLU A 263 6.38 11.80 27.29
N THR A 264 5.08 11.74 27.58
CA THR A 264 4.05 11.25 26.65
C THR A 264 3.09 12.34 26.19
N CYS A 265 3.13 13.51 26.82
CA CYS A 265 2.33 14.69 26.52
C CYS A 265 3.08 15.55 25.50
N LEU A 266 2.55 15.69 24.27
CA LEU A 266 3.24 16.36 23.16
C LEU A 266 3.75 17.75 23.55
N ILE A 267 2.92 18.58 24.18
CA ILE A 267 3.31 19.96 24.53
C ILE A 267 4.49 20.05 25.50
N HIS A 268 4.75 19.00 26.29
CA HIS A 268 5.83 18.96 27.27
C HIS A 268 7.10 18.26 26.77
N GLN A 269 7.04 17.60 25.59
CA GLN A 269 8.20 16.96 25.00
C GLN A 269 9.25 18.00 24.58
N GLU A 270 10.53 17.67 24.73
CA GLU A 270 11.63 18.44 24.12
C GLU A 270 11.45 18.46 22.59
N TYR A 271 11.61 19.63 21.99
CA TYR A 271 11.40 19.81 20.57
C TYR A 271 12.63 19.33 19.78
N LEU A 272 12.42 18.40 18.83
CA LEU A 272 13.51 17.73 18.10
C LEU A 272 14.44 18.68 17.33
N LEU A 273 13.95 19.84 16.88
CA LEU A 273 14.77 20.81 16.14
C LEU A 273 15.45 21.85 17.03
N ASP A 274 15.02 21.99 18.28
CA ASP A 274 15.58 22.90 19.27
C ASP A 274 15.33 22.36 20.68
N ALA A 275 16.33 21.66 21.23
CA ALA A 275 16.24 20.98 22.52
C ALA A 275 16.17 21.95 23.71
N ASP A 276 16.41 23.25 23.50
CA ASP A 276 16.27 24.27 24.55
C ASP A 276 14.80 24.62 24.84
N LYS A 277 13.87 24.12 24.01
CA LYS A 277 12.44 24.39 24.10
C LYS A 277 11.61 23.12 24.10
N THR A 278 10.44 23.21 24.68
CA THR A 278 9.36 22.24 24.51
C THR A 278 8.61 22.45 23.20
N VAL A 279 7.91 21.43 22.74
CA VAL A 279 6.99 21.57 21.60
C VAL A 279 5.91 22.61 21.88
N GLY A 280 5.42 22.69 23.13
CA GLY A 280 4.43 23.68 23.55
C GLY A 280 4.92 25.11 23.37
N GLU A 281 6.16 25.41 23.75
CA GLU A 281 6.78 26.72 23.53
C GLU A 281 6.93 27.02 22.03
N ALA A 282 7.38 26.04 21.24
CA ALA A 282 7.50 26.20 19.78
C ALA A 282 6.14 26.47 19.11
N LEU A 283 5.07 25.81 19.56
CA LEU A 283 3.69 26.03 19.10
C LEU A 283 3.20 27.45 19.42
N GLN A 284 3.47 27.94 20.63
CA GLN A 284 3.12 29.31 21.03
C GLN A 284 3.85 30.36 20.20
N GLU A 285 5.15 30.17 19.95
CA GLU A 285 5.95 31.07 19.10
C GLU A 285 5.42 31.19 17.67
N HIS A 286 4.87 30.10 17.13
CA HIS A 286 4.30 30.03 15.78
C HIS A 286 2.78 30.25 15.75
N ASN A 287 2.17 30.71 16.86
CA ASN A 287 0.73 30.91 17.02
C ASN A 287 -0.10 29.74 16.45
N CYS A 288 0.32 28.52 16.78
CA CYS A 288 -0.23 27.27 16.30
C CYS A 288 -0.77 26.46 17.46
N GLU A 289 -1.94 25.87 17.29
CA GLU A 289 -2.58 24.98 18.25
C GLU A 289 -2.83 23.64 17.58
N ILE A 290 -2.29 22.55 18.15
CA ILE A 290 -2.61 21.20 17.68
C ILE A 290 -3.91 20.77 18.35
N VAL A 291 -4.91 20.44 17.54
CA VAL A 291 -6.21 19.96 18.04
C VAL A 291 -6.23 18.44 18.13
N ASP A 292 -5.55 17.76 17.20
CA ASP A 292 -5.50 16.30 17.17
C ASP A 292 -4.30 15.81 16.37
N PHE A 293 -3.81 14.60 16.66
CA PHE A 293 -2.83 13.93 15.82
C PHE A 293 -3.01 12.42 15.81
N HIS A 294 -2.51 11.79 14.75
CA HIS A 294 -2.41 10.33 14.67
C HIS A 294 -1.07 9.91 14.13
N ARG A 295 -0.57 8.79 14.66
CA ARG A 295 0.71 8.20 14.28
C ARG A 295 0.54 6.73 13.94
N PHE A 296 0.92 6.33 12.72
CA PHE A 296 1.05 4.93 12.36
C PHE A 296 2.51 4.51 12.29
N GLU A 297 2.77 3.29 12.74
CA GLU A 297 4.01 2.56 12.56
C GLU A 297 3.69 1.22 11.88
N CYS A 298 4.29 0.99 10.72
CA CYS A 298 4.08 -0.23 9.95
C CYS A 298 4.45 -1.46 10.79
N GLY A 299 3.52 -2.40 10.88
CA GLY A 299 3.70 -3.64 11.62
C GLY A 299 3.42 -3.50 13.12
N GLN A 300 3.12 -2.29 13.63
CA GLN A 300 2.81 -2.08 15.04
C GLN A 300 1.58 -2.88 15.45
N GLN A 301 1.65 -3.59 16.57
CA GLN A 301 0.48 -4.23 17.18
C GLN A 301 -0.38 -3.17 17.87
N LEU A 302 -1.70 -3.23 17.68
CA LEU A 302 -2.62 -2.38 18.44
C LEU A 302 -2.53 -2.80 19.92
N SER A 303 -2.13 -1.88 20.79
CA SER A 303 -1.97 -2.15 22.22
C SER A 303 -3.31 -2.50 22.86
N GLY A 304 -3.33 -3.53 23.70
CA GLY A 304 -4.50 -3.85 24.54
C GLY A 304 -5.65 -4.59 23.86
N GLY A 305 -5.46 -5.10 22.63
CA GLY A 305 -6.55 -5.77 21.89
C GLY A 305 -7.65 -4.83 21.41
N LEU A 306 -7.42 -3.51 21.47
CA LEU A 306 -8.36 -2.50 21.02
C LEU A 306 -8.63 -2.66 19.52
N ASN A 307 -9.89 -2.56 19.12
CA ASN A 307 -10.24 -2.45 17.72
C ASN A 307 -9.84 -1.06 17.17
N LEU A 308 -9.89 -0.87 15.85
CA LEU A 308 -9.43 0.37 15.24
C LEU A 308 -10.23 1.59 15.70
N GLU A 309 -11.54 1.46 15.93
CA GLU A 309 -12.37 2.56 16.44
C GLU A 309 -11.97 2.95 17.86
N GLU A 310 -11.74 1.97 18.73
CA GLU A 310 -11.25 2.18 20.08
C GLU A 310 -9.85 2.81 20.09
N TYR A 311 -8.96 2.39 19.19
CA TYR A 311 -7.66 3.02 19.01
C TYR A 311 -7.81 4.48 18.59
N ILE A 312 -8.64 4.78 17.58
CA ILE A 312 -8.88 6.16 17.14
C ILE A 312 -9.48 6.99 18.29
N ARG A 313 -10.45 6.46 19.02
CA ARG A 313 -11.03 7.15 20.19
C ARG A 313 -10.01 7.38 21.29
N SER A 314 -9.12 6.42 21.57
CA SER A 314 -8.05 6.57 22.57
C SER A 314 -7.04 7.67 22.22
N GLN A 315 -6.90 7.99 20.93
CA GLN A 315 -6.08 9.11 20.45
C GLN A 315 -6.88 10.42 20.39
N SER A 316 -8.22 10.36 20.41
CA SER A 316 -9.13 11.51 20.28
C SER A 316 -9.67 12.02 21.62
N SER A 317 -9.57 11.21 22.67
CA SER A 317 -10.10 11.47 24.00
C SER A 317 -8.96 11.39 25.00
N ASN A 318 -8.31 12.53 25.26
CA ASN A 318 -7.73 12.96 26.53
C ASN A 318 -6.99 14.28 26.33
#